data_AF-X1EWV2-F1
#
_entry.id   AF-X1EWV2-F1
#
_cell.length_a   1.000
_cell.length_b   1.000
_cell.length_c   1.000
_cell.angle_alpha   90.00
_cell.angle_beta   90.00
_cell.angle_gamma   90.00
#
_symmetry.space_group_name_H-M   'P 1'
#
loop_
_entity.id
_entity.type
_entity.pdbx_description
1 polymer ?
#
loop_
_entity_poly.entity_id
_entity_poly.type
_entity_poly.pdbx_seq_one_letter_code
_entity_poly.pdbx_strand_id
1 'polypeptide(L)' 'MALVGHVYKEIERKVRSCVIEEGMSPEKCVSKIEEDYDLDEDDIIEIKELAKTYGK' A
#
# COMPACT_ATOMS: atom_id res chain seq x y z
N MET A 1 7.35 17.54 12.62
CA MET A 1 6.79 16.93 11.39
C MET A 1 6.41 15.50 11.74
N ALA A 2 5.12 15.19 11.85
CA ALA A 2 4.63 13.88 12.34
C ALA A 2 3.48 13.33 11.47
N LEU A 3 3.40 13.75 10.20
CA LEU A 3 2.35 13.30 9.29
C LEU A 3 2.68 11.95 8.63
N VAL A 4 3.97 11.64 8.44
CA VAL A 4 4.43 10.45 7.71
C VAL A 4 3.96 9.14 8.37
N GLY A 5 4.04 9.02 9.70
CA GLY A 5 3.72 7.75 10.39
C GLY A 5 2.23 7.41 10.48
N HIS A 6 1.34 8.41 10.41
CA HIS A 6 -0.11 8.15 10.44
C HIS A 6 -0.62 7.70 9.08
N VAL A 7 -0.14 8.35 8.01
CA VAL A 7 -0.53 8.04 6.63
C VAL A 7 -0.07 6.64 6.24
N TYR A 8 1.15 6.24 6.61
CA TYR A 8 1.67 4.89 6.33
C TYR A 8 0.80 3.78 6.92
N LYS A 9 0.31 3.93 8.17
CA LYS A 9 -0.59 2.93 8.79
C LYS A 9 -1.93 2.79 8.07
N GLU A 10 -2.46 3.89 7.54
CA GLU A 10 -3.69 3.84 6.75
C GLU A 10 -3.46 3.15 5.41
N ILE A 11 -2.33 3.44 4.76
CA ILE A 11 -1.92 2.79 3.53
C ILE A 11 -1.73 1.28 3.76
N GLU A 12 -0.98 0.88 4.78
CA GLU A 12 -0.75 -0.52 5.14
C GLU A 12 -2.08 -1.28 5.32
N ARG A 13 -3.05 -0.65 5.99
CA ARG A 13 -4.40 -1.19 6.16
C ARG A 13 -5.14 -1.30 4.83
N LYS A 14 -5.05 -0.30 3.96
CA LYS A 14 -5.66 -0.34 2.61
C LYS A 14 -5.03 -1.44 1.75
N VAL A 15 -3.70 -1.56 1.73
CA VAL A 15 -2.98 -2.63 1.01
C VAL A 15 -3.51 -3.99 1.47
N ARG A 16 -3.55 -4.21 2.79
CA ARG A 16 -4.02 -5.46 3.37
C ARG A 16 -5.47 -5.74 2.96
N SER A 17 -6.35 -4.75 3.05
CA SER A 17 -7.77 -4.91 2.67
C SER A 17 -7.91 -5.24 1.18
N CYS A 18 -7.20 -4.54 0.31
CA CYS A 18 -7.33 -4.76 -1.13
C CYS A 18 -6.65 -6.06 -1.61
N VAL A 19 -5.56 -6.50 -0.98
CA VAL A 19 -4.94 -7.81 -1.31
C VAL A 19 -5.71 -8.98 -0.69
N ILE A 20 -6.11 -8.89 0.59
CA ILE A 20 -6.73 -10.01 1.31
C ILE A 20 -8.26 -10.04 1.14
N GLU A 21 -8.94 -8.90 1.31
CA GLU A 21 -10.41 -8.83 1.26
C GLU A 21 -10.92 -8.70 -0.18
N GLU A 22 -10.36 -7.81 -1.00
CA GLU A 22 -10.74 -7.72 -2.42
C GLU A 22 -10.12 -8.85 -3.26
N GLY A 23 -9.07 -9.53 -2.77
CA GLY A 23 -8.35 -10.56 -3.52
C GLY A 23 -7.62 -10.02 -4.75
N MET A 24 -7.28 -8.72 -4.76
CA MET A 24 -6.54 -8.12 -5.86
C MET A 24 -5.07 -8.53 -5.85
N SER A 25 -4.48 -8.59 -7.04
CA SER A 25 -3.03 -8.74 -7.16
C SER A 25 -2.29 -7.58 -6.47
N PRO A 26 -1.18 -7.85 -5.78
CA PRO A 26 -0.37 -6.83 -5.10
C PRO A 26 -0.06 -5.61 -5.96
N GLU A 27 0.29 -5.82 -7.23
CA GLU A 27 0.65 -4.74 -8.16
C GLU A 27 -0.54 -3.80 -8.45
N LYS A 28 -1.73 -4.37 -8.65
CA LYS A 28 -2.94 -3.60 -8.92
C LYS A 28 -3.38 -2.81 -7.69
N CYS A 29 -3.16 -3.40 -6.52
CA CYS A 29 -3.44 -2.77 -5.24
C CYS A 29 -2.53 -1.56 -4.99
N VAL A 30 -1.22 -1.72 -5.25
CA VAL A 30 -0.22 -0.66 -5.10
C VAL A 30 -0.51 0.49 -6.06
N SER A 31 -0.78 0.25 -7.34
CA SER A 31 -1.12 1.34 -8.28
C SER A 31 -2.35 2.13 -7.86
N LYS A 32 -3.37 1.46 -7.29
CA LYS A 32 -4.57 2.14 -6.79
C LYS A 32 -4.24 3.05 -5.59
N ILE A 33 -3.32 2.64 -4.75
CA ILE A 33 -2.87 3.41 -3.58
C ILE A 33 -1.96 4.56 -4.00
N GLU A 34 -1.09 4.35 -4.97
CA GLU A 34 -0.26 5.38 -5.60
C GLU A 34 -1.11 6.49 -6.25
N GLU A 35 -2.28 6.16 -6.84
CA GLU A 35 -3.21 7.17 -7.34
C GLU A 35 -3.96 7.90 -6.21
N ASP A 36 -4.27 7.22 -5.10
CA ASP A 36 -5.02 7.75 -3.95
C ASP A 36 -4.14 8.62 -3.03
N TYR A 37 -2.84 8.31 -2.96
CA TYR A 37 -1.85 8.95 -2.10
C TYR A 37 -0.67 9.41 -2.96
N ASP A 38 -0.33 10.69 -2.87
CA ASP A 38 0.88 11.25 -3.49
C ASP A 38 2.11 10.70 -2.73
N LEU A 39 2.59 9.54 -3.17
CA LEU A 39 3.67 8.78 -2.56
C LEU A 39 4.94 8.92 -3.39
N ASP A 40 6.08 9.02 -2.71
CA ASP A 40 7.37 9.00 -3.37
C ASP A 40 7.77 7.58 -3.81
N GLU A 41 8.77 7.47 -4.68
CA GLU A 41 9.26 6.17 -5.18
C GLU A 41 9.66 5.21 -4.04
N ASP A 42 10.27 5.73 -2.97
CA ASP A 42 10.65 4.95 -1.78
C ASP A 42 9.43 4.35 -1.07
N ASP A 43 8.38 5.15 -0.86
CA ASP A 43 7.13 4.68 -0.25
C ASP A 43 6.47 3.61 -1.12
N ILE A 44 6.44 3.81 -2.44
CA ILE A 44 5.87 2.83 -3.39
C ILE A 44 6.63 1.50 -3.30
N ILE A 45 7.96 1.53 -3.18
CA ILE A 45 8.79 0.32 -3.02
C ILE A 45 8.41 -0.42 -1.74
N GLU A 46 8.33 0.26 -0.60
CA GLU A 46 7.93 -0.34 0.68
C GLU A 46 6.54 -0.97 0.62
N ILE A 47 5.56 -0.23 0.09
CA ILE A 47 4.17 -0.68 -0.04
C ILE A 47 4.08 -1.89 -0.98
N LYS A 48 4.89 -1.93 -2.03
CA LYS A 48 4.94 -3.05 -2.98
C LYS A 48 5.52 -4.31 -2.34
N GLU A 49 6.54 -4.19 -1.50
CA GLU A 49 7.06 -5.32 -0.71
C GLU A 49 6.03 -5.82 0.32
N LEU A 50 5.35 -4.89 1.00
CA LEU A 50 4.29 -5.20 1.93
C LEU A 50 3.11 -5.92 1.24
N ALA A 51 2.65 -5.42 0.10
CA ALA A 51 1.58 -6.03 -0.69
C ALA A 51 1.94 -7.46 -1.14
N LYS A 52 3.19 -7.69 -1.55
CA LYS A 52 3.70 -9.02 -1.90
C LYS A 52 3.71 -9.98 -0.71
N THR A 53 3.91 -9.47 0.50
CA THR A 53 3.87 -10.27 1.72
C THR A 53 2.45 -10.76 2.03
N TYR A 54 1.43 -9.93 1.75
CA TYR A 54 0.03 -10.31 1.96
C TYR A 54 -0.57 -11.17 0.83
N GLY A 55 -0.08 -11.03 -0.40
CA GLY A 55 -0.60 -11.75 -1.57
C GLY A 55 0.03 -13.12 -1.82
N LYS A 56 0.77 -13.65 -0.85
CA LYS A 56 1.51 -14.92 -0.93
C LYS A 56 0.81 -16.05 -0.20
#